data_AF-A0A926D2E4-F1
#
_entry.id   AF-A0A926D2E4-F1
#
_cell.length_a   1.000
_cell.length_b   1.000
_cell.length_c   1.000
_cell.angle_alpha   90.00
_cell.angle_beta   90.00
_cell.angle_gamma   90.00
#
_symmetry.space_group_name_H-M   'P 1'
#
loop_
_entity.id
_entity.type
_entity.pdbx_description
1 polymer ?
#
loop_
_entity_poly.entity_id
_entity_poly.type
_entity_poly.pdbx_seq_one_letter_code
_entity_poly.pdbx_strand_id
1 'polypeptide(L)'
;MLYKETCKPKTGSGFQNILMVVGMAVGIILFVGLTNMLKRAFGLPWIEYLVYVVIIAFCYWLIKTRVQEFRYAVAEDELTVERIVGGREKLLLKVDLKTVTAAGMAAQLPRLNCKNHNFAFRKGSDLLVIQYMENGQPKQVTLDASEEFVRCVMHSLKNCCPEARIYP
;
A
#
# COMPACT_ATOMS: atom_id res chain seq x y z
N MET A 1 14.58 -17.23 12.18
CA MET A 1 13.14 -17.23 12.53
C MET A 1 12.38 -16.72 11.31
N LEU A 2 11.34 -17.44 10.87
CA LEU A 2 10.50 -17.01 9.73
C LEU A 2 9.16 -16.53 10.28
N TYR A 3 8.93 -15.22 10.29
CA TYR A 3 7.63 -14.64 10.67
C TYR A 3 7.00 -13.99 9.45
N LYS A 4 5.70 -14.24 9.23
CA LYS A 4 4.93 -13.72 8.10
C LYS A 4 3.61 -13.15 8.59
N GLU A 5 3.29 -11.94 8.15
CA GLU A 5 2.00 -11.29 8.40
C GLU A 5 1.38 -10.86 7.08
N THR A 6 0.06 -11.05 6.94
CA THR A 6 -0.70 -10.52 5.79
C THR A 6 -1.57 -9.37 6.26
N CYS A 7 -1.22 -8.16 5.82
CA CYS A 7 -2.01 -6.97 6.05
C CYS A 7 -3.08 -6.85 4.97
N LYS A 8 -4.33 -6.91 5.41
CA LYS A 8 -5.49 -6.75 4.56
C LYS A 8 -5.96 -5.29 4.57
N PRO A 9 -6.48 -4.77 3.45
CA PRO A 9 -7.17 -3.50 3.47
C PRO A 9 -8.37 -3.59 4.41
N LYS A 10 -8.71 -2.48 5.08
CA LYS A 10 -9.85 -2.45 6.00
C LYS A 10 -11.12 -2.84 5.24
N THR A 11 -11.65 -4.01 5.56
CA THR A 11 -12.91 -4.49 4.97
C THR A 11 -14.03 -3.57 5.43
N GLY A 12 -14.76 -2.98 4.48
CA GLY A 12 -15.93 -2.19 4.81
C GLY A 12 -16.98 -3.06 5.50
N SER A 13 -17.74 -2.48 6.42
CA SER A 13 -18.93 -3.14 7.00
C SER A 13 -19.87 -3.62 5.89
N GLY A 14 -20.66 -4.67 6.13
CA GLY A 14 -21.62 -5.19 5.14
C GLY A 14 -22.51 -4.10 4.54
N PHE A 15 -22.95 -3.15 5.36
CA PHE A 15 -23.70 -1.97 4.93
C PHE A 15 -22.88 -1.03 4.02
N GLN A 16 -21.59 -0.81 4.32
CA GLN A 16 -20.72 0.01 3.47
C GLN A 16 -20.48 -0.64 2.10
N ASN A 17 -20.40 -1.97 2.04
CA ASN A 17 -20.23 -2.67 0.77
C ASN A 17 -21.51 -2.59 -0.07
N ILE A 18 -22.69 -2.74 0.53
CA ILE A 18 -23.98 -2.55 -0.15
C ILE A 18 -24.11 -1.11 -0.66
N LEU A 19 -23.84 -0.12 0.19
CA LEU A 19 -23.91 1.29 -0.19
C LEU A 19 -22.94 1.63 -1.33
N MET A 20 -21.75 1.01 -1.34
CA MET A 20 -20.78 1.17 -2.42
C MET A 20 -21.30 0.61 -3.75
N VAL A 21 -21.90 -0.58 -3.75
CA VAL A 21 -22.47 -1.19 -4.95
C VAL A 21 -23.64 -0.39 -5.49
N VAL A 22 -24.57 0.02 -4.62
CA VAL A 22 -25.70 0.88 -5.00
C VAL A 22 -25.20 2.23 -5.52
N GLY A 23 -24.23 2.84 -4.83
CA GLY A 23 -23.59 4.09 -5.24
C GLY A 23 -22.92 3.99 -6.60
N MET A 24 -22.27 2.86 -6.92
CA MET A 24 -21.71 2.60 -8.25
C MET A 24 -22.80 2.55 -9.33
N ALA A 25 -23.87 1.78 -9.10
CA ALA A 25 -24.95 1.65 -10.08
C ALA A 25 -25.60 3.01 -10.38
N VAL A 26 -25.95 3.76 -9.32
CA VAL A 26 -26.51 5.11 -9.45
C VAL A 26 -25.51 6.06 -10.11
N GLY A 27 -24.23 6.00 -9.71
CA GLY A 27 -23.17 6.82 -10.28
C GLY A 27 -23.01 6.63 -11.79
N ILE A 28 -23.04 5.38 -12.27
CA ILE A 28 -22.97 5.07 -13.71
C ILE A 28 -24.18 5.63 -14.44
N ILE A 29 -25.40 5.43 -13.92
CA ILE A 29 -26.63 5.93 -14.54
C ILE A 29 -26.59 7.47 -14.67
N LEU A 30 -26.21 8.16 -13.59
CA LEU A 30 -26.07 9.62 -13.59
C LEU A 30 -24.98 10.09 -14.55
N PHE A 31 -23.85 9.39 -14.60
CA PHE A 31 -22.74 9.75 -15.47
C PHE A 31 -23.10 9.59 -16.95
N VAL A 32 -23.77 8.49 -17.32
CA VAL A 32 -24.28 8.28 -18.69
C VAL A 32 -25.33 9.33 -19.06
N GLY A 33 -26.24 9.65 -18.13
CA GLY A 33 -27.22 10.73 -18.32
C GLY A 33 -26.54 12.08 -18.57
N LEU A 34 -25.50 12.40 -17.79
CA LEU A 34 -24.71 13.62 -17.94
C LEU A 34 -23.99 13.67 -19.29
N THR A 35 -23.35 12.58 -19.73
CA THR A 35 -22.68 12.55 -21.04
C THR A 35 -23.65 12.70 -22.20
N ASN A 36 -24.86 12.13 -22.09
CA ASN A 36 -25.91 12.31 -23.08
C ASN A 36 -26.40 13.77 -23.14
N MET A 37 -26.54 14.42 -22.00
CA MET A 37 -26.90 15.84 -21.93
C MET A 37 -25.81 16.73 -22.55
N LEU A 38 -24.54 16.48 -22.22
CA LEU A 38 -23.38 17.17 -22.79
C LEU A 38 -23.29 16.96 -24.32
N LYS A 39 -23.50 15.73 -24.80
CA LYS A 39 -23.54 15.45 -26.24
C LYS A 39 -24.62 16.25 -26.94
N ARG A 40 -25.82 16.36 -26.34
CA ARG A 40 -26.93 17.15 -26.91
C ARG A 40 -26.63 18.65 -26.90
N ALA A 41 -25.97 19.16 -25.86
CA ALA A 41 -25.67 20.58 -25.71
C ALA A 41 -24.51 21.06 -26.59
N PHE A 42 -23.44 20.27 -26.70
CA PHE A 42 -22.20 20.66 -27.39
C PHE A 42 -21.99 19.96 -28.73
N GLY A 43 -22.80 18.96 -29.07
CA GLY A 43 -22.70 18.22 -30.35
C GLY A 43 -21.44 17.39 -30.49
N LEU A 44 -20.72 17.12 -29.39
CA LEU A 44 -19.42 16.43 -29.41
C LEU A 44 -19.61 14.91 -29.27
N PRO A 45 -19.48 14.12 -30.34
CA PRO A 45 -19.72 12.67 -30.30
C PRO A 45 -18.66 11.91 -29.48
N TRP A 46 -17.48 12.49 -29.30
CA TRP A 46 -16.37 11.84 -28.59
C TRP A 46 -16.52 11.82 -27.06
N ILE A 47 -17.47 12.59 -26.50
CA ILE A 47 -17.72 12.64 -25.06
C ILE A 47 -18.15 11.27 -24.51
N GLU A 48 -18.81 10.44 -25.33
CA GLU A 48 -19.18 9.08 -24.92
C GLU A 48 -17.96 8.20 -24.61
N TYR A 49 -16.82 8.43 -25.26
CA TYR A 49 -15.60 7.66 -24.97
C TYR A 49 -14.99 7.99 -23.61
N LEU A 50 -15.27 9.20 -23.09
CA LEU A 50 -14.79 9.64 -21.79
C LEU A 50 -15.39 8.78 -20.66
N VAL A 51 -16.60 8.24 -20.85
CA VAL A 51 -17.23 7.27 -19.94
C VAL A 51 -16.36 6.05 -19.73
N TYR A 52 -15.81 5.47 -20.81
CA TYR A 52 -14.95 4.30 -20.69
C TYR A 52 -13.68 4.60 -19.91
N VAL A 53 -13.06 5.76 -20.15
CA VAL A 53 -11.86 6.17 -19.41
C VAL A 53 -12.13 6.29 -17.92
N VAL A 54 -13.27 6.91 -17.55
CA VAL A 54 -13.69 7.05 -16.16
C VAL A 54 -13.99 5.69 -15.51
N ILE A 55 -14.69 4.79 -16.22
CA ILE A 55 -14.96 3.43 -15.73
C ILE A 55 -13.64 2.68 -15.50
N ILE A 56 -12.71 2.71 -16.46
CA ILE A 56 -11.41 2.02 -16.33
C ILE A 56 -10.63 2.58 -15.14
N ALA A 57 -10.55 3.91 -15.01
CA ALA A 57 -9.88 4.56 -13.88
C ALA A 57 -10.52 4.17 -12.54
N PHE A 58 -11.85 4.08 -12.50
CA PHE A 58 -12.60 3.68 -11.31
C PHE A 58 -12.38 2.22 -10.94
N CYS A 59 -12.43 1.30 -11.91
CA CYS A 59 -12.10 -0.11 -11.70
C CYS A 59 -10.67 -0.29 -11.19
N TYR A 60 -9.71 0.44 -11.76
CA TYR A 60 -8.32 0.44 -11.28
C TYR A 60 -8.22 0.94 -9.83
N TRP A 61 -8.92 2.02 -9.50
CA TRP A 61 -8.97 2.57 -8.16
C TRP A 61 -9.58 1.59 -7.15
N LEU A 62 -10.65 0.89 -7.51
CA LEU A 62 -11.27 -0.16 -6.70
C LEU A 62 -10.30 -1.31 -6.38
N ILE A 63 -9.64 -1.84 -7.41
CA ILE A 63 -8.67 -2.93 -7.23
C ILE A 63 -7.56 -2.49 -6.27
N LYS A 64 -7.02 -1.29 -6.49
CA LYS A 64 -5.94 -0.72 -5.67
C LYS A 64 -6.34 -0.50 -4.21
N THR A 65 -7.59 -0.14 -3.93
CA THR A 65 -8.05 0.23 -2.58
C THR A 65 -8.66 -0.90 -1.78
N ARG A 66 -9.28 -1.90 -2.43
CA ARG A 66 -10.06 -2.94 -1.75
C ARG A 66 -9.58 -4.37 -1.97
N VAL A 67 -8.92 -4.65 -3.10
CA VAL A 67 -8.53 -6.03 -3.47
C VAL A 67 -7.05 -6.30 -3.18
N GLN A 68 -6.23 -5.26 -3.22
CA GLN A 68 -4.81 -5.40 -2.98
C GLN A 68 -4.54 -5.68 -1.50
N GLU A 69 -3.81 -6.76 -1.23
CA GLU A 69 -3.27 -7.11 0.10
C GLU A 69 -1.75 -7.04 0.07
N PHE A 70 -1.13 -6.75 1.21
CA PHE A 70 0.33 -6.80 1.36
C PHE A 70 0.70 -7.90 2.35
N ARG A 71 1.69 -8.72 1.99
CA ARG A 71 2.28 -9.70 2.88
C ARG A 71 3.70 -9.28 3.20
N TYR A 72 4.00 -9.18 4.49
CA TYR A 72 5.33 -8.89 4.99
C TYR A 72 5.92 -10.17 5.57
N ALA A 73 7.19 -10.44 5.27
CA ALA A 73 7.88 -11.59 5.81
C ALA A 73 9.31 -11.22 6.19
N VAL A 74 9.73 -11.70 7.35
CA VAL A 74 11.11 -11.60 7.85
C VAL A 74 11.69 -13.01 7.92
N ALA A 75 12.81 -13.22 7.22
CA ALA A 75 13.45 -14.52 7.10
C ALA A 75 14.97 -14.38 7.19
N GLU A 76 15.57 -14.94 8.24
CA GLU A 76 17.02 -15.10 8.48
C GLU A 76 17.84 -13.81 8.49
N ASP A 77 17.90 -13.04 7.40
CA ASP A 77 18.51 -11.71 7.30
C ASP A 77 17.73 -10.79 6.33
N GLU A 78 16.54 -11.18 5.88
CA GLU A 78 15.84 -10.51 4.79
C GLU A 78 14.42 -10.10 5.19
N LEU A 79 14.05 -8.87 4.83
CA LEU A 79 12.69 -8.38 4.86
C LEU A 79 12.13 -8.39 3.44
N THR A 80 11.02 -9.09 3.25
CA THR A 80 10.32 -9.16 1.97
C THR A 80 8.93 -8.56 2.11
N VAL A 81 8.53 -7.85 1.06
CA VAL A 81 7.19 -7.30 0.90
C VAL A 81 6.61 -7.81 -0.41
N GLU A 82 5.50 -8.52 -0.30
CA GLU A 82 4.79 -9.08 -1.42
C GLU A 82 3.41 -8.44 -1.53
N ARG A 83 2.94 -8.31 -2.76
CA ARG A 83 1.58 -7.87 -3.06
C ARG A 83 0.77 -9.07 -3.51
N ILE A 84 -0.38 -9.25 -2.88
CA ILE A 84 -1.34 -10.30 -3.21
C ILE A 84 -2.56 -9.64 -3.85
N VAL A 85 -2.94 -10.09 -5.04
CA VAL A 85 -4.16 -9.66 -5.74
C VAL A 85 -4.88 -10.89 -6.27
N GLY A 86 -6.06 -11.20 -5.73
CA GLY A 86 -6.87 -12.33 -6.19
C GLY A 86 -6.12 -13.68 -6.16
N GLY A 87 -5.29 -13.90 -5.14
CA GLY A 87 -4.48 -15.13 -4.98
C GLY A 87 -3.17 -15.15 -5.77
N ARG A 88 -2.89 -14.15 -6.61
CA ARG A 88 -1.58 -14.00 -7.26
C ARG A 88 -0.64 -13.18 -6.39
N GLU A 89 0.53 -13.75 -6.11
CA GLU A 89 1.56 -13.11 -5.31
C GLU A 89 2.63 -12.51 -6.23
N LYS A 90 3.05 -11.27 -5.92
CA LYS A 90 4.16 -10.60 -6.60
C LYS A 90 5.09 -9.98 -5.57
N LEU A 91 6.36 -10.40 -5.57
CA LEU A 91 7.40 -9.75 -4.78
C LEU A 91 7.57 -8.29 -5.24
N LEU A 92 7.41 -7.34 -4.32
CA LEU A 92 7.54 -5.91 -4.60
C LEU A 92 8.86 -5.35 -4.09
N LEU A 93 9.29 -5.79 -2.91
CA LEU A 93 10.52 -5.33 -2.30
C LEU A 93 11.18 -6.47 -1.55
N LYS A 94 12.50 -6.50 -1.64
CA LYS A 94 13.37 -7.37 -0.87
C LYS A 94 14.48 -6.48 -0.30
N VAL A 95 14.61 -6.44 1.01
CA VAL A 95 15.59 -5.64 1.74
C VAL A 95 16.45 -6.58 2.57
N ASP A 96 17.77 -6.50 2.39
CA ASP A 96 18.71 -7.17 3.29
C ASP A 96 18.80 -6.36 4.58
N LEU A 97 18.52 -6.99 5.72
CA LEU A 97 18.56 -6.38 7.05
C LEU A 97 19.95 -5.85 7.42
N LYS A 98 21.01 -6.35 6.78
CA LYS A 98 22.40 -5.85 6.96
C LYS A 98 22.61 -4.46 6.37
N THR A 99 21.74 -4.05 5.46
CA THR A 99 21.81 -2.72 4.82
C THR A 99 20.98 -1.67 5.55
N VAL A 100 20.29 -2.07 6.63
CA VAL A 100 19.41 -1.20 7.40
C VAL A 100 20.24 -0.29 8.29
N THR A 101 20.01 1.02 8.17
CA THR A 101 20.69 2.05 8.94
C THR A 101 19.86 2.51 10.14
N ALA A 102 18.54 2.51 10.00
CA ALA A 102 17.63 2.86 11.08
C ALA A 102 16.25 2.18 10.91
N ALA A 103 15.60 1.85 12.02
CA ALA A 103 14.24 1.32 12.04
C ALA A 103 13.47 1.81 13.26
N GLY A 104 12.17 2.02 13.13
CA GLY A 104 11.34 2.58 14.19
C GLY A 104 9.95 2.99 13.73
N MET A 105 9.15 3.50 14.65
CA MET A 105 7.87 4.11 14.29
C MET A 105 8.06 5.42 13.53
N ALA A 106 7.15 5.72 12.61
CA ALA A 106 7.19 6.92 11.76
C ALA A 106 7.25 8.23 12.56
N ALA A 107 6.72 8.26 13.78
CA ALA A 107 6.82 9.41 14.68
C ALA A 107 8.22 9.66 15.24
N GLN A 108 9.04 8.62 15.33
CA GLN A 108 10.33 8.65 16.04
C GLN A 108 11.52 8.77 15.09
N LEU A 109 11.34 8.38 13.83
CA LEU A 109 12.39 8.44 12.82
C LEU A 109 12.46 9.83 12.17
N PRO A 110 13.68 10.35 11.92
CA PRO A 110 13.85 11.56 11.13
C PRO A 110 13.35 11.31 9.70
N ARG A 111 12.58 12.26 9.16
CA ARG A 111 12.14 12.22 7.77
C ARG A 111 13.35 12.37 6.85
N LEU A 112 13.72 11.30 6.16
CA LEU A 112 14.71 11.38 5.10
C LEU A 112 14.05 11.87 3.81
N ASN A 113 14.74 12.78 3.10
CA ASN A 113 14.37 13.13 1.74
C ASN A 113 14.91 12.07 0.77
N CYS A 114 14.32 10.88 0.82
CA CYS A 114 14.74 9.73 0.04
C CYS A 114 13.53 9.02 -0.59
N LYS A 115 13.81 8.07 -1.50
CA LYS A 115 12.74 7.30 -2.15
C LYS A 115 12.01 6.45 -1.10
N ASN A 116 10.73 6.73 -0.91
CA ASN A 116 9.86 5.97 -0.01
C ASN A 116 9.04 4.92 -0.75
N HIS A 117 9.22 3.66 -0.39
CA HIS A 117 8.34 2.57 -0.76
C HIS A 117 7.24 2.42 0.31
N ASN A 118 6.08 3.01 0.05
CA ASN A 118 4.95 2.95 0.96
C ASN A 118 4.06 1.74 0.67
N PHE A 119 4.00 0.80 1.62
CA PHE A 119 3.12 -0.37 1.59
C PHE A 119 2.07 -0.34 2.71
N ALA A 120 1.88 0.81 3.36
CA ALA A 120 0.85 0.97 4.38
C ALA A 120 -0.52 1.27 3.77
N PHE A 121 -1.57 0.63 4.30
CA PHE A 121 -2.95 0.99 3.99
C PHE A 121 -3.43 2.16 4.86
N ARG A 122 -2.97 2.20 6.12
CA ARG A 122 -3.22 3.30 7.05
C ARG A 122 -2.23 4.45 6.84
N LYS A 123 -2.66 5.65 7.25
CA LYS A 123 -1.80 6.82 7.44
C LYS A 123 -1.73 7.09 8.94
N GLY A 124 -0.53 7.38 9.46
CA GLY A 124 -0.37 7.66 10.88
C GLY A 124 1.08 7.62 11.35
N SER A 125 1.27 7.93 12.63
CA SER A 125 2.53 7.81 13.38
C SER A 125 2.94 6.36 13.64
N ASP A 126 1.97 5.46 13.70
CA ASP A 126 2.12 4.08 14.17
C ASP A 126 2.48 3.12 13.03
N LEU A 127 3.20 3.64 12.04
CA LEU A 127 3.68 2.88 10.90
C LEU A 127 5.15 2.53 11.12
N LEU A 128 5.53 1.29 10.86
CA LEU A 128 6.91 0.87 10.90
C LEU A 128 7.64 1.45 9.70
N VAL A 129 8.71 2.20 9.95
CA VAL A 129 9.59 2.74 8.92
C VAL A 129 10.97 2.10 9.07
N ILE A 130 11.52 1.65 7.95
CA ILE A 130 12.85 1.05 7.88
C ILE A 130 13.64 1.81 6.82
N GLN A 131 14.78 2.34 7.21
CA GLN A 131 15.72 3.09 6.38
C GLN A 131 16.91 2.17 6.06
N TYR A 132 17.24 2.04 4.79
CA TYR A 132 18.28 1.14 4.30
C TYR A 132 19.05 1.77 3.14
N MET A 133 20.25 1.24 2.89
CA MET A 133 21.10 1.67 1.79
C MET A 133 21.03 0.64 0.65
N GLU A 134 20.69 1.08 -0.55
CA GLU A 134 20.70 0.23 -1.73
C GLU A 134 21.47 0.93 -2.84
N ASN A 135 22.55 0.30 -3.34
CA ASN A 135 23.46 0.87 -4.33
C ASN A 135 24.01 2.26 -3.93
N GLY A 136 24.31 2.45 -2.64
CA GLY A 136 24.82 3.71 -2.10
C GLY A 136 23.78 4.83 -1.97
N GLN A 137 22.50 4.57 -2.27
CA GLN A 137 21.43 5.53 -2.09
C GLN A 137 20.57 5.17 -0.87
N PRO A 138 20.26 6.15 0.01
CA PRO A 138 19.31 5.92 1.08
C PRO A 138 17.93 5.70 0.49
N LYS A 139 17.23 4.69 1.00
CA LYS A 139 15.84 4.40 0.72
C LYS A 139 15.11 4.15 2.02
N GLN A 140 13.80 4.29 1.97
CA GLN A 140 12.96 3.93 3.10
C GLN A 140 11.76 3.12 2.65
N VAL A 141 11.31 2.24 3.53
CA VAL A 141 10.06 1.49 3.37
C VAL A 141 9.15 1.79 4.55
N THR A 142 7.87 2.01 4.28
CA THR A 142 6.84 2.22 5.30
C THR A 142 5.85 1.05 5.27
N LEU A 143 5.64 0.41 6.41
CA LEU A 143 4.81 -0.77 6.59
C LEU A 143 3.71 -0.51 7.61
N ASP A 144 2.53 -1.07 7.35
CA ASP A 144 1.39 -1.10 8.28
C ASP A 144 1.42 -2.40 9.10
N ALA A 145 2.53 -2.61 9.84
CA ALA A 145 2.83 -3.85 10.53
C ALA A 145 2.17 -3.94 11.93
N SER A 146 1.84 -5.16 12.38
CA SER A 146 1.42 -5.40 13.77
C SER A 146 2.57 -5.21 14.76
N GLU A 147 2.25 -5.02 16.04
CA GLU A 147 3.25 -4.97 17.11
C GLU A 147 4.12 -6.24 17.17
N GLU A 148 3.54 -7.41 16.89
CA GLU A 148 4.28 -8.68 16.87
C GLU A 148 5.32 -8.70 15.74
N PHE A 149 4.92 -8.26 14.54
CA PHE A 149 5.83 -8.16 13.40
C PHE A 149 6.94 -7.15 13.68
N VAL A 150 6.61 -6.00 14.25
CA VAL A 150 7.61 -5.00 14.68
C VAL A 150 8.62 -5.62 15.62
N ARG A 151 8.18 -6.32 16.67
CA ARG A 151 9.09 -7.00 17.61
C ARG A 151 9.99 -8.00 16.90
N CYS A 152 9.46 -8.78 15.96
CA CYS A 152 10.24 -9.73 15.16
C CYS A 152 11.29 -9.05 14.29
N VAL A 153 10.94 -7.95 13.61
CA VAL A 153 11.87 -7.14 12.81
C VAL A 153 12.96 -6.57 13.70
N MET A 154 12.59 -5.95 14.82
CA MET A 154 13.55 -5.32 15.73
C MET A 154 14.51 -6.33 16.36
N HIS A 155 14.01 -7.51 16.74
CA HIS A 155 14.84 -8.60 17.23
C HIS A 155 15.83 -9.09 16.16
N SER A 156 15.36 -9.23 14.91
CA SER A 156 16.22 -9.63 13.79
C SER A 156 17.28 -8.56 13.51
N LEU A 157 16.90 -7.28 13.45
CA LEU A 157 17.83 -6.17 13.25
C LEU A 157 18.92 -6.10 14.34
N LYS A 158 18.57 -6.31 15.61
CA LYS A 158 19.57 -6.34 16.70
C LYS A 158 20.63 -7.43 16.52
N ASN A 159 20.25 -8.56 15.92
CA ASN A 159 21.16 -9.68 15.68
C ASN A 159 21.98 -9.50 14.40
N CYS A 160 21.38 -8.95 13.34
CA CYS A 160 22.00 -8.83 12.02
C CYS A 160 22.84 -7.55 11.88
N CYS A 161 22.45 -6.47 12.56
CA CYS A 161 23.04 -5.14 12.43
C CYS A 161 23.01 -4.39 13.78
N PRO A 162 23.96 -4.67 14.69
CA PRO A 162 24.01 -4.00 16.00
C PRO A 162 24.27 -2.49 15.90
N GLU A 163 24.81 -2.02 14.76
CA GLU A 163 25.07 -0.60 14.50
C GLU A 163 23.83 0.18 14.03
N ALA A 164 22.73 -0.50 13.67
CA ALA A 164 21.52 0.15 13.22
C ALA A 164 20.84 0.92 14.37
N ARG A 165 20.38 2.14 14.09
CA ARG A 165 19.63 2.93 15.08
C ARG A 165 18.20 2.41 15.19
N ILE A 166 17.90 1.73 16.29
CA ILE A 166 16.58 1.18 16.57
C ILE A 166 15.84 2.09 17.53
N TYR A 167 14.72 2.63 17.08
CA TYR A 167 13.80 3.44 17.87
C TYR A 167 12.60 2.57 18.30
N PRO A 168 12.26 2.54 19.60
CA PRO A 168 11.30 1.60 20.18
C PRO A 168 9.84 1.79 19.74
#